data_AF-A0A5C5WBF5-F1
#
_entry.id   AF-A0A5C5WBF5-F1
#
_cell.length_a   1.000
_cell.length_b   1.000
_cell.length_c   1.000
_cell.angle_alpha   90.00
_cell.angle_beta   90.00
_cell.angle_gamma   90.00
#
_symmetry.space_group_name_H-M   'P 1'
#
loop_
_entity.id
_entity.type
_entity.pdbx_description
1 polymer ?
#
loop_
_entity_poly.entity_id
_entity_poly.type
_entity_poly.pdbx_seq_one_letter_code
_entity_poly.pdbx_strand_id
1 'polypeptide(L)'
;MPAKRLTLKTLHEFDGGTTAVMFDRIMTRIHDDIVQRPFLKNARKLNLEISTKPVVTEGELEGIEVTMQVNASIPKEATRTNKCQPLNGGSHGRGMFFDPDSRHCVIAPNQPGLFQAEQNEADDSDD
;
A
#
# COMPACT_ATOMS: atom_id res chain seq x y z
N MET A 1 -18.87 -33.62 7.52
CA MET A 1 -19.79 -32.46 7.50
C MET A 1 -20.59 -32.52 6.19
N PRO A 2 -21.90 -32.19 6.18
CA PRO A 2 -22.68 -32.20 4.94
C PRO A 2 -22.10 -31.19 3.93
N ALA A 3 -22.00 -31.60 2.67
CA ALA A 3 -21.51 -30.74 1.60
C ALA A 3 -22.48 -29.56 1.41
N LYS A 4 -21.98 -28.34 1.64
CA LYS A 4 -22.77 -27.12 1.48
C LYS A 4 -22.58 -26.56 0.08
N ARG A 5 -23.69 -26.17 -0.56
CA ARG A 5 -23.67 -25.54 -1.88
C ARG A 5 -23.09 -24.14 -1.76
N LEU A 6 -22.05 -23.85 -2.53
CA LEU A 6 -21.50 -22.49 -2.61
C LEU A 6 -22.45 -21.58 -3.41
N THR A 7 -22.96 -20.55 -2.74
CA THR A 7 -23.76 -19.48 -3.32
C THR A 7 -23.30 -18.14 -2.71
N LEU A 8 -23.68 -17.00 -3.29
CA LEU A 8 -23.38 -15.70 -2.69
C LEU A 8 -23.96 -15.55 -1.28
N LYS A 9 -25.09 -16.21 -0.98
CA LYS A 9 -25.69 -16.20 0.35
C LYS A 9 -24.85 -16.96 1.38
N THR A 10 -24.17 -18.01 0.95
CA THR A 10 -23.36 -18.87 1.83
C THR A 10 -21.88 -18.48 1.83
N LEU A 11 -21.52 -17.32 1.24
CA LEU A 11 -20.13 -16.85 1.18
C LEU A 11 -19.54 -16.61 2.58
N HIS A 12 -20.38 -16.18 3.52
CA HIS A 12 -20.01 -15.99 4.93
C HIS A 12 -19.67 -17.31 5.65
N GLU A 13 -20.07 -18.45 5.09
CA GLU A 13 -19.76 -19.77 5.64
C GLU A 13 -18.46 -20.34 5.09
N PHE A 14 -17.91 -19.72 4.04
CA PHE A 14 -16.66 -20.11 3.40
C PHE A 14 -15.48 -19.43 4.07
N ASP A 15 -14.39 -20.17 4.30
CA ASP A 15 -13.14 -19.67 4.89
C ASP A 15 -13.35 -18.88 6.21
N GLY A 16 -14.25 -19.39 7.06
CA GLY A 16 -14.62 -18.75 8.34
C GLY A 16 -15.29 -17.37 8.19
N GLY A 17 -15.79 -17.04 7.00
CA GLY A 17 -16.39 -15.75 6.67
C GLY A 17 -15.39 -14.68 6.23
N THR A 18 -14.10 -15.01 6.15
CA THR A 18 -13.04 -14.07 5.76
C THR A 18 -13.31 -13.42 4.40
N THR A 19 -13.78 -14.20 3.41
CA THR A 19 -14.11 -13.67 2.08
C THR A 19 -15.24 -12.64 2.14
N ALA A 20 -16.28 -12.89 2.94
CA ALA A 20 -17.39 -11.96 3.12
C ALA A 20 -16.92 -10.66 3.79
N VAL A 21 -16.11 -10.76 4.85
CA VAL A 21 -15.53 -9.60 5.53
C VAL A 21 -14.65 -8.77 4.58
N MET A 22 -13.83 -9.40 3.75
CA MET A 22 -13.00 -8.71 2.77
C MET A 22 -13.84 -8.00 1.71
N PHE A 23 -14.89 -8.66 1.22
CA PHE A 23 -15.85 -8.08 0.29
C PHE A 23 -16.51 -6.83 0.88
N ASP A 24 -17.06 -6.92 2.08
CA ASP A 24 -17.74 -5.81 2.76
C ASP A 24 -16.78 -4.64 3.03
N ARG A 25 -15.55 -4.95 3.45
CA ARG A 25 -14.51 -3.94 3.71
C ARG A 25 -14.16 -3.18 2.42
N ILE A 26 -14.03 -3.87 1.30
CA ILE A 26 -13.74 -3.25 0.01
C ILE A 26 -14.94 -2.42 -0.47
N MET A 27 -16.17 -2.93 -0.33
CA MET A 27 -17.37 -2.18 -0.67
C MET A 27 -17.50 -0.88 0.13
N THR A 28 -17.24 -0.94 1.44
CA THR A 28 -17.19 0.24 2.31
C THR A 28 -16.16 1.24 1.82
N ARG A 29 -14.95 0.77 1.49
CA ARG A 29 -13.89 1.63 0.94
C ARG A 29 -14.27 2.28 -0.38
N ILE A 30 -14.95 1.57 -1.28
CA ILE A 30 -15.44 2.13 -2.55
C ILE A 30 -16.52 3.19 -2.30
N HIS A 31 -17.46 2.91 -1.38
CA HIS A 31 -18.48 3.86 -0.98
C HIS A 31 -17.85 5.16 -0.47
N ASP A 32 -16.95 5.07 0.50
CA ASP A 32 -16.30 6.23 1.11
C ASP A 32 -15.53 7.04 0.06
N ASP A 33 -14.86 6.35 -0.88
CA ASP A 33 -14.15 6.98 -1.98
C ASP A 33 -15.04 7.77 -2.93
N ILE A 34 -16.24 7.25 -3.23
CA ILE A 34 -17.23 7.91 -4.07
C ILE A 34 -17.78 9.16 -3.36
N VAL A 35 -18.09 9.04 -2.07
CA VAL A 35 -18.57 10.15 -1.25
C VAL A 35 -17.53 11.26 -1.15
N GLN A 36 -16.25 10.91 -0.94
CA GLN A 36 -15.16 11.87 -0.83
C GLN A 36 -14.78 12.51 -2.18
N ARG A 37 -14.93 11.77 -3.29
CA ARG A 37 -14.45 12.18 -4.62
C ARG A 37 -15.52 11.97 -5.70
N PRO A 38 -16.67 12.68 -5.62
CA PRO A 38 -17.83 12.45 -6.48
C PRO A 38 -17.60 12.85 -7.94
N PHE A 39 -16.66 13.76 -8.21
CA PHE A 39 -16.39 14.27 -9.55
C PHE A 39 -15.45 13.38 -10.37
N LEU A 40 -14.79 12.39 -9.74
CA LEU A 40 -13.93 11.46 -10.45
C LEU A 40 -14.77 10.54 -11.33
N LYS A 41 -14.64 10.71 -12.65
CA LYS A 41 -15.37 9.93 -13.67
C LYS A 41 -14.90 8.47 -13.77
N ASN A 42 -13.73 8.15 -13.24
CA ASN A 42 -13.19 6.80 -13.27
C ASN A 42 -14.03 5.87 -12.37
N ALA A 43 -14.45 4.74 -12.95
CA ALA A 43 -15.20 3.72 -12.22
C ALA A 43 -14.31 3.05 -11.16
N ARG A 44 -14.89 2.82 -9.98
CA ARG A 44 -14.30 1.99 -8.92
C ARG A 44 -14.82 0.57 -9.15
N LYS A 45 -13.93 -0.41 -9.18
CA LYS A 45 -14.28 -1.80 -9.51
C LYS A 45 -13.99 -2.71 -8.33
N LEU A 46 -14.88 -3.65 -8.07
CA LEU A 46 -14.68 -4.79 -7.19
C LEU A 46 -14.87 -6.05 -8.03
N ASN A 47 -13.89 -6.94 -8.00
CA ASN A 47 -13.92 -8.24 -8.66
C ASN A 47 -13.83 -9.34 -7.59
N LEU A 48 -14.83 -10.22 -7.53
CA LEU A 48 -14.77 -11.48 -6.81
C LEU A 48 -14.41 -12.56 -7.82
N GLU A 49 -13.20 -13.12 -7.70
CA GLU A 49 -12.71 -14.18 -8.56
C GLU A 49 -12.74 -15.51 -7.81
N ILE A 50 -13.31 -16.53 -8.45
CA ILE A 50 -13.39 -17.90 -7.92
C ILE A 50 -12.68 -18.81 -8.93
N SER A 51 -11.59 -19.42 -8.51
CA SER A 51 -10.84 -20.38 -9.33
C SER A 51 -11.04 -21.77 -8.76
N THR A 52 -11.42 -22.71 -9.63
CA THR A 52 -11.60 -24.12 -9.26
C THR A 52 -10.64 -24.99 -10.06
N LYS A 53 -9.86 -25.83 -9.39
CA LYS A 53 -8.92 -26.75 -10.04
C LYS A 53 -9.20 -28.18 -9.60
N PRO A 54 -9.34 -29.15 -10.52
CA PRO A 54 -9.47 -30.54 -10.13
C PRO A 54 -8.13 -31.05 -9.57
N VAL A 55 -8.21 -31.87 -8.53
CA VAL A 55 -7.07 -32.60 -7.96
C VAL A 55 -7.23 -34.05 -8.39
N VAL A 56 -6.32 -34.52 -9.24
CA VAL A 56 -6.36 -35.86 -9.84
C VAL A 56 -5.12 -36.63 -9.38
N THR A 57 -5.34 -37.82 -8.83
CA THR A 57 -4.30 -38.72 -8.34
C THR A 57 -4.53 -40.10 -8.95
N GLU A 58 -3.48 -40.69 -9.55
CA GLU A 58 -3.55 -41.99 -10.25
C GLU A 58 -4.63 -42.08 -11.36
N GLY A 59 -5.01 -40.94 -11.95
CA GLY A 59 -6.03 -40.87 -12.99
C GLY A 59 -7.46 -40.79 -12.46
N GLU A 60 -7.66 -40.77 -11.15
CA GLU A 60 -8.96 -40.60 -10.50
C GLU A 60 -9.10 -39.20 -9.89
N LEU A 61 -10.33 -38.67 -9.92
CA LEU A 61 -10.65 -37.37 -9.32
C LEU A 61 -10.72 -37.54 -7.80
N GLU A 62 -9.69 -37.04 -7.10
CA GLU A 62 -9.60 -37.09 -5.64
C GLU A 62 -10.32 -35.90 -5.00
N GLY A 63 -10.31 -34.73 -5.66
CA GLY A 63 -10.93 -33.54 -5.10
C GLY A 63 -10.98 -32.34 -6.05
N ILE A 64 -11.45 -31.22 -5.52
CA ILE A 64 -11.45 -29.92 -6.19
C ILE A 64 -10.88 -28.90 -5.23
N GLU A 65 -9.81 -28.23 -5.64
CA GLU A 65 -9.28 -27.06 -4.96
C GLU A 65 -10.08 -25.83 -5.40
N VAL A 66 -10.51 -25.02 -4.43
CA VAL A 66 -11.25 -23.77 -4.67
C VAL A 66 -10.47 -22.62 -4.05
N THR A 67 -10.11 -21.64 -4.87
CA THR A 67 -9.47 -20.39 -4.44
C THR A 67 -10.43 -19.23 -4.66
N MET A 68 -10.56 -18.34 -3.67
CA MET A 68 -11.33 -17.10 -3.80
C MET A 68 -10.42 -15.90 -3.63
N GLN A 69 -10.58 -14.91 -4.49
CA GLN A 69 -9.85 -13.65 -4.42
C GLN A 69 -10.81 -12.48 -4.52
N VAL A 70 -10.65 -11.50 -3.64
CA VAL A 70 -11.38 -10.23 -3.70
C VAL A 70 -10.41 -9.14 -4.09
N ASN A 71 -10.55 -8.66 -5.32
CA ASN A 71 -9.69 -7.63 -5.91
C ASN A 71 -10.47 -6.32 -6.07
N ALA A 72 -9.79 -5.19 -5.86
CA ALA A 72 -10.38 -3.87 -6.00
C ALA A 72 -9.49 -2.93 -6.80
N SER A 73 -10.10 -2.14 -7.67
CA SER A 73 -9.45 -1.07 -8.41
C SER A 73 -10.10 0.25 -8.03
N ILE A 74 -9.43 1.01 -7.16
CA ILE A 74 -9.81 2.35 -6.75
C ILE A 74 -8.76 3.32 -7.30
N PRO A 75 -9.14 4.47 -7.90
CA PRO A 75 -8.18 5.46 -8.40
C PRO A 75 -7.17 5.86 -7.33
N LYS A 76 -5.87 5.67 -7.64
CA LYS A 76 -4.77 5.97 -6.72
C LYS A 76 -4.73 7.46 -6.38
N GLU A 77 -4.42 7.76 -5.12
CA GLU A 77 -4.12 9.12 -4.68
C GLU A 77 -2.61 9.34 -4.75
N ALA A 78 -2.20 10.39 -5.44
CA ALA A 78 -0.85 10.91 -5.34
C ALA A 78 -0.93 12.17 -4.47
N THR A 79 -0.44 12.09 -3.24
CA THR A 79 -0.41 13.22 -2.31
C THR A 79 0.66 14.24 -2.72
N ARG A 80 1.87 13.78 -3.07
CA ARG A 80 2.95 14.60 -3.63
C ARG A 80 4.07 13.71 -4.20
N THR A 81 4.66 14.11 -5.32
CA THR A 81 5.89 13.47 -5.84
C THR A 81 7.09 14.25 -5.33
N ASN A 82 7.87 13.67 -4.43
CA ASN A 82 9.11 14.27 -3.92
C ASN A 82 10.32 13.65 -4.62
N LYS A 83 11.25 14.49 -5.10
CA LYS A 83 12.52 14.02 -5.65
C LYS A 83 13.51 13.82 -4.49
N CYS A 84 14.14 12.66 -4.43
CA CYS A 84 15.19 12.37 -3.45
C CYS A 84 16.53 12.37 -4.17
N GLN A 85 17.57 12.91 -3.54
CA GLN A 85 18.94 12.83 -4.04
C GLN A 85 19.71 11.76 -3.26
N PRO A 86 20.51 10.91 -3.94
CA PRO A 86 21.36 9.95 -3.26
C PRO A 86 22.47 10.68 -2.51
N LEU A 87 22.65 10.34 -1.22
CA LEU A 87 23.77 10.86 -0.45
C LEU A 87 25.04 10.13 -0.88
N ASN A 88 25.82 10.75 -1.77
CA ASN A 88 27.12 10.22 -2.17
C ASN A 88 28.22 10.86 -1.31
N GLY A 89 28.68 10.16 -0.26
CA GLY A 89 29.91 10.56 0.42
C GLY A 89 30.17 9.94 1.79
N GLY A 90 31.20 9.09 1.86
CA GLY A 90 32.00 8.83 3.07
C GLY A 90 31.54 7.68 3.98
N SER A 91 32.42 6.68 4.15
CA SER A 91 32.56 5.56 5.13
C SER A 91 31.37 5.06 5.98
N HIS A 92 30.39 5.88 6.37
CA HIS A 92 29.23 5.49 7.17
C HIS A 92 27.96 6.20 6.67
N GLY A 93 27.19 5.56 5.79
CA GLY A 93 25.80 5.94 5.55
C GLY A 93 25.37 5.86 4.09
N ARG A 94 24.76 4.74 3.71
CA ARG A 94 23.88 4.70 2.53
C ARG A 94 22.55 5.33 2.96
N GLY A 95 22.26 6.55 2.51
CA GLY A 95 21.06 7.27 2.89
C GLY A 95 20.45 8.07 1.72
N MET A 96 19.15 8.30 1.79
CA MET A 96 18.42 9.18 0.87
C MET A 96 18.04 10.44 1.65
N PHE A 97 18.33 11.63 1.11
CA PHE A 97 17.83 12.87 1.69
C PHE A 97 16.43 13.17 1.14
N PHE A 98 15.48 13.35 2.04
CA PHE A 98 14.13 13.81 1.73
C PHE A 98 14.06 15.30 2.07
N ASP A 99 13.95 16.14 1.05
CA ASP A 99 13.64 17.56 1.25
C ASP A 99 12.12 17.76 1.12
N PRO A 100 11.38 17.99 2.22
CA PRO A 100 9.94 18.20 2.20
C PRO A 100 9.53 19.54 1.56
N ASP A 101 10.46 20.48 1.38
CA ASP A 101 10.19 21.85 0.93
C ASP A 101 10.76 22.16 -0.47
N SER A 102 11.51 21.25 -1.08
CA SER A 102 12.05 21.47 -2.43
C SER A 102 10.92 21.68 -3.44
N ARG A 103 10.64 22.94 -3.78
CA ARG A 103 9.72 23.31 -4.87
C ARG A 103 10.43 23.47 -6.21
N HIS A 104 11.76 23.62 -6.22
CA HIS A 104 12.65 23.53 -7.38
C HIS A 104 14.08 23.40 -6.85
N CYS A 105 14.79 22.31 -7.13
CA CYS A 105 16.24 22.28 -6.91
C CYS A 105 16.95 22.70 -8.20
N VAL A 106 17.53 23.91 -8.21
CA VAL A 106 18.56 24.27 -9.18
C VAL A 106 19.84 23.57 -8.73
N ILE A 107 20.31 22.61 -9.51
CA ILE A 107 21.61 21.97 -9.28
C ILE A 107 22.67 23.01 -9.64
N ALA A 108 23.20 23.74 -8.66
CA ALA A 108 24.45 24.45 -8.82
C ALA A 108 25.59 23.49 -8.44
N PRO A 109 26.53 23.17 -9.36
CA PRO A 109 27.41 22.02 -9.20
C PRO A 109 28.57 22.18 -8.21
N ASN A 110 28.67 23.27 -7.42
CA ASN A 110 29.80 23.45 -6.48
C ASN A 110 29.51 24.49 -5.38
N GLN A 111 28.90 24.11 -4.26
CA GLN A 111 29.14 24.83 -2.99
C GLN A 111 29.33 23.84 -1.82
N PRO A 112 30.47 23.89 -1.11
CA PRO A 112 30.69 23.11 0.09
C PRO A 112 29.85 23.67 1.26
N GLY A 113 29.27 22.76 2.05
CA GLY A 113 28.20 23.04 3.01
C GLY A 113 28.53 24.09 4.07
N LEU A 114 27.59 25.02 4.25
CA LEU A 114 27.46 25.86 5.43
C LEU A 114 26.46 25.18 6.39
N PHE A 115 26.98 24.36 7.29
CA PHE A 115 26.34 24.10 8.58
C PHE A 115 27.31 24.61 9.65
N GLN A 116 27.11 25.84 10.12
CA GLN A 116 27.68 26.26 11.39
C GLN A 116 26.80 25.65 12.48
N ALA A 117 27.36 24.69 13.21
CA ALA A 117 26.80 24.24 14.46
C ALA A 117 26.93 25.40 15.47
N GLU A 118 25.80 25.93 15.93
CA GLU A 118 25.74 26.78 17.11
C GLU A 118 26.23 25.95 18.31
N GLN A 119 27.45 26.21 18.76
CA GLN A 119 27.94 25.75 20.06
C GLN A 119 27.50 26.76 21.12
N ASN A 120 26.42 26.41 21.81
CA ASN A 120 26.13 26.93 23.15
C ASN A 120 27.15 26.33 24.12
N GLU A 121 28.00 27.16 24.72
CA GLU A 121 28.59 26.88 26.04
C GLU A 121 28.51 28.17 26.87
N ALA A 122 27.64 28.12 27.86
CA ALA A 122 27.70 28.96 29.05
C ALA A 122 28.59 28.24 30.07
N ASP A 123 29.57 28.93 30.65
CA ASP A 123 29.83 28.86 32.10
C ASP A 123 30.87 29.90 32.56
N ASP A 124 30.56 30.47 33.73
CA ASP A 124 31.33 31.41 34.55
C ASP A 124 32.71 30.87 34.97
N SER A 125 33.71 31.74 35.11
CA SER A 125 34.47 31.91 36.37
C SER A 125 35.57 32.99 36.29
N ASP A 126 35.57 33.82 37.34
CA ASP A 126 36.51 34.78 37.94
C ASP A 126 37.98 34.88 37.45
N ASP A 127 38.45 36.12 37.26
CA ASP A 127 39.45 36.81 38.11
C ASP A 127 39.49 38.34 37.82
#